data_AF-A0A159ZTL2-F1
#
_entry.id   AF-A0A159ZTL2-F1
#
_cell.length_a   1.000
_cell.length_b   1.000
_cell.length_c   1.000
_cell.angle_alpha   90.00
_cell.angle_beta   90.00
_cell.angle_gamma   90.00
#
_symmetry.space_group_name_H-M   'P 1'
#
loop_
_entity.id
_entity.type
_entity.pdbx_description
1 polymer ?
#
loop_
_entity_poly.entity_id
_entity_poly.type
_entity_poly.pdbx_seq_one_letter_code
_entity_poly.pdbx_strand_id
1 'polypeptide(L)'
;MALLLILGLTSCGNVNVERYTDQQPRLDLERFFSQPVRAWGIYQKRSGEVIKRFEVDISSRHEGEHLILDERFLYSDGSRQRRVWTLTPEGPGLWRGRADDVIGLARGEVAGNALRWRYRLNLPVDGSTYEVEFDDWMYLMDEDTLINRSSMSKLGVELGQVTLFFRRQAVGSP
;
A
#
# COMPACT_ATOMS: atom_id res chain seq x y z
N MET A 1 51.60 5.03 10.66
CA MET A 1 51.09 3.72 10.20
C MET A 1 49.56 3.82 10.21
N ALA A 2 48.99 4.19 9.06
CA ALA A 2 47.57 4.49 8.93
C ALA A 2 46.77 3.18 8.80
N LEU A 3 45.84 2.95 9.73
CA LEU A 3 44.94 1.80 9.69
C LEU A 3 43.70 2.20 8.88
N LEU A 4 43.63 1.74 7.62
CA LEU A 4 42.41 1.80 6.82
C LEU A 4 41.38 0.82 7.42
N LEU A 5 40.36 1.36 8.08
CA LEU A 5 39.13 0.62 8.38
C LEU A 5 38.28 0.57 7.11
N ILE A 6 38.34 -0.55 6.39
CA ILE A 6 37.38 -0.86 5.33
C ILE A 6 36.10 -1.33 6.04
N LEU A 7 35.13 -0.43 6.22
CA LEU A 7 33.77 -0.82 6.56
C LEU A 7 33.18 -1.58 5.37
N GLY A 8 33.10 -2.90 5.49
CA GLY A 8 32.29 -3.73 4.62
C GLY A 8 30.81 -3.38 4.80
N LEU A 9 30.26 -2.60 3.88
CA LEU A 9 28.82 -2.46 3.72
C LEU A 9 28.30 -3.78 3.15
N THR A 10 28.06 -4.76 4.03
CA THR A 10 27.17 -5.86 3.67
C THR A 10 25.79 -5.25 3.48
N SER A 11 25.43 -4.99 2.22
CA SER A 11 24.09 -4.59 1.81
C SER A 11 23.11 -5.67 2.30
N CYS A 12 22.50 -5.43 3.46
CA CYS A 12 21.50 -6.30 4.04
C CYS A 12 20.31 -6.38 3.09
N GLY A 13 19.95 -7.61 2.74
CA GLY A 13 19.07 -7.96 1.65
C GLY A 13 17.71 -7.26 1.65
N ASN A 14 17.24 -6.99 0.44
CA ASN A 14 15.84 -6.70 0.17
C ASN A 14 15.00 -7.86 0.74
N VAL A 15 14.07 -7.56 1.65
CA VAL A 15 13.17 -8.59 2.21
C VAL A 15 12.23 -9.01 1.10
N ASN A 16 12.25 -10.29 0.73
CA ASN A 16 11.30 -10.82 -0.23
C ASN A 16 10.02 -11.31 0.48
N VAL A 17 8.87 -11.20 -0.20
CA VAL A 17 7.56 -11.47 0.39
C VAL A 17 7.41 -12.94 0.80
N GLU A 18 8.07 -13.89 0.12
CA GLU A 18 7.95 -15.32 0.42
C GLU A 18 8.54 -15.69 1.78
N ARG A 19 9.31 -14.80 2.43
CA ARG A 19 9.68 -14.99 3.85
C ARG A 19 8.46 -15.11 4.76
N TYR A 20 7.31 -14.60 4.34
CA TYR A 20 6.07 -14.63 5.10
C TYR A 20 5.18 -15.83 4.76
N THR A 21 5.57 -16.74 3.86
CA THR A 21 4.72 -17.86 3.35
C THR A 21 4.05 -18.69 4.44
N ASP A 22 4.77 -18.95 5.54
CA ASP A 22 4.29 -19.78 6.65
C ASP A 22 3.56 -18.97 7.74
N GLN A 23 3.46 -17.65 7.58
CA GLN A 23 2.75 -16.79 8.52
C GLN A 23 1.23 -16.93 8.37
N GLN A 24 0.55 -16.81 9.51
CA GLN A 24 -0.89 -16.87 9.64
C GLN A 24 -1.39 -15.59 10.33
N PRO A 25 -2.64 -15.17 10.08
CA PRO A 25 -3.58 -15.72 9.11
C PRO A 25 -3.16 -15.47 7.65
N ARG A 26 -3.52 -16.36 6.72
CA ARG A 26 -3.26 -16.14 5.29
C ARG A 26 -4.12 -15.01 4.73
N LEU A 27 -3.47 -14.08 4.03
CA LEU A 27 -4.12 -12.96 3.35
C LEU A 27 -4.75 -13.44 2.04
N ASP A 28 -6.05 -13.21 1.93
CA ASP A 28 -6.86 -13.37 0.73
C ASP A 28 -7.49 -12.01 0.45
N LEU A 29 -7.13 -11.38 -0.67
CA LEU A 29 -7.57 -10.02 -1.01
C LEU A 29 -9.06 -9.97 -1.31
N GLU A 30 -9.60 -10.97 -2.02
CA GLU A 30 -11.02 -11.01 -2.36
C GLU A 30 -11.85 -11.18 -1.10
N ARG A 31 -11.44 -12.09 -0.20
CA ARG A 31 -12.09 -12.26 1.10
C ARG A 31 -11.97 -10.99 1.94
N PHE A 32 -10.78 -10.39 2.03
CA PHE A 32 -10.57 -9.21 2.87
C PHE A 32 -11.37 -8.00 2.39
N PHE A 33 -11.50 -7.79 1.08
CA PHE A 33 -12.28 -6.68 0.54
C PHE A 33 -13.74 -7.05 0.26
N SER A 34 -14.20 -8.26 0.58
CA SER A 34 -15.61 -8.67 0.39
C SER A 34 -16.63 -7.89 1.23
N GLN A 35 -16.17 -7.22 2.29
CA GLN A 35 -16.99 -6.33 3.12
C GLN A 35 -16.44 -4.90 3.03
N PRO A 36 -17.26 -3.86 3.32
CA PRO A 36 -16.76 -2.50 3.39
C PRO A 36 -15.58 -2.39 4.36
N VAL A 37 -14.57 -1.63 3.98
CA VAL A 37 -13.37 -1.40 4.79
C VAL A 37 -13.25 0.08 5.08
N ARG A 38 -12.93 0.42 6.32
CA ARG A 38 -12.51 1.76 6.68
C ARG A 38 -11.04 1.74 7.04
N ALA A 39 -10.31 2.77 6.64
CA ALA A 39 -8.91 2.93 6.97
C ALA A 39 -8.60 4.30 7.54
N TRP A 40 -7.55 4.36 8.36
CA TRP A 40 -6.99 5.58 8.92
C TRP A 40 -5.51 5.61 8.67
N GLY A 41 -5.01 6.73 8.16
CA GLY A 41 -3.63 6.84 7.74
C GLY A 41 -2.98 8.17 8.07
N ILE A 42 -1.66 8.12 8.09
CA ILE A 42 -0.78 9.27 8.23
C ILE A 42 0.24 9.28 7.11
N TYR A 43 0.55 10.47 6.61
CA TYR A 43 1.71 10.72 5.77
C TYR A 43 2.79 11.42 6.60
N GLN A 44 3.98 10.85 6.59
CA GLN A 44 5.16 11.34 7.30
C GLN A 44 6.25 11.73 6.30
N LYS A 45 6.87 12.88 6.50
CA LYS A 45 8.11 13.22 5.81
C LYS A 45 9.24 12.30 6.29
N ARG A 46 10.35 12.29 5.55
CA ARG A 46 11.59 11.59 5.97
C ARG A 46 12.17 12.10 7.30
N SER A 47 11.81 13.31 7.72
CA SER A 47 12.15 13.84 9.04
C SER A 47 11.35 13.19 10.18
N GLY A 48 10.34 12.38 9.87
CA GLY A 48 9.36 11.83 10.82
C GLY A 48 8.18 12.75 11.12
N GLU A 49 8.20 14.00 10.60
CA GLU A 49 7.10 14.95 10.77
C GLU A 49 5.83 14.44 10.05
N VAL A 50 4.74 14.28 10.80
CA VAL A 50 3.42 13.98 10.25
C VAL A 50 2.83 15.26 9.67
N ILE A 51 2.62 15.30 8.36
CA ILE A 51 2.07 16.49 7.68
C ILE A 51 0.66 16.30 7.14
N LYS A 52 0.19 15.05 6.99
CA LYS A 52 -1.20 14.76 6.63
C LYS A 52 -1.73 13.59 7.45
N ARG A 53 -3.01 13.67 7.81
CA ARG A 53 -3.80 12.57 8.33
C ARG A 53 -5.01 12.40 7.42
N PHE A 54 -5.48 11.19 7.26
CA PHE A 54 -6.61 10.92 6.38
C PHE A 54 -7.36 9.67 6.80
N GLU A 55 -8.60 9.61 6.37
CA GLU A 55 -9.46 8.44 6.47
C GLU A 55 -9.83 7.98 5.08
N VAL A 56 -10.07 6.69 4.91
CA VAL A 56 -10.47 6.10 3.63
C VAL A 56 -11.66 5.18 3.83
N ASP A 57 -12.74 5.43 3.10
CA ASP A 57 -13.83 4.47 2.96
C ASP A 57 -13.61 3.68 1.67
N ILE A 58 -13.57 2.36 1.79
CA ILE A 58 -13.29 1.45 0.67
C ILE A 58 -14.47 0.52 0.50
N SER A 59 -15.06 0.57 -0.69
CA SER A 59 -16.09 -0.36 -1.13
C SER A 59 -15.58 -1.17 -2.30
N SER A 60 -15.99 -2.43 -2.39
CA SER A 60 -15.55 -3.30 -3.48
C SER A 60 -16.72 -3.84 -4.30
N ARG A 61 -16.42 -4.28 -5.51
CA ARG A 61 -17.30 -5.09 -6.34
C ARG A 61 -16.48 -5.95 -7.29
N HIS A 62 -17.10 -7.02 -7.80
CA HIS A 62 -16.50 -7.85 -8.83
C HIS A 62 -17.06 -7.48 -10.21
N GLU A 63 -16.18 -7.45 -11.21
CA GLU A 63 -16.51 -7.29 -12.63
C GLU A 63 -15.82 -8.41 -13.42
N GLY A 64 -16.47 -9.58 -13.52
CA GLY A 64 -15.81 -10.78 -14.03
C GLY A 64 -14.69 -11.23 -13.08
N GLU A 65 -13.49 -11.40 -13.62
CA GLU A 65 -12.27 -11.75 -12.87
C GLU A 65 -11.64 -10.54 -12.13
N HIS A 66 -12.22 -9.35 -12.28
CA HIS A 66 -11.66 -8.13 -11.69
C HIS A 66 -12.27 -7.81 -10.34
N LEU A 67 -11.41 -7.57 -9.34
CA LEU A 67 -11.79 -6.96 -8.07
C LEU A 67 -11.62 -5.44 -8.19
N ILE A 68 -12.74 -4.71 -8.12
CA ILE A 68 -12.74 -3.25 -8.17
C ILE A 68 -12.81 -2.70 -6.75
N LEU A 69 -11.88 -1.83 -6.36
CA LEU A 69 -11.89 -1.12 -5.08
C LEU A 69 -12.12 0.37 -5.32
N ASP A 70 -13.23 0.92 -4.82
CA ASP A 70 -13.53 2.36 -4.82
C ASP A 70 -13.14 2.94 -3.46
N GLU A 71 -12.00 3.62 -3.45
CA GLU A 71 -11.38 4.26 -2.28
C GLU A 71 -11.73 5.74 -2.23
N ARG A 72 -12.30 6.19 -1.12
CA ARG A 72 -12.71 7.58 -0.90
C ARG A 72 -11.96 8.15 0.29
N PHE A 73 -11.02 9.05 -0.01
CA PHE A 73 -10.16 9.69 0.97
C PHE A 73 -10.80 10.97 1.49
N LEU A 74 -10.73 11.15 2.81
CA LEU A 74 -11.00 12.40 3.51
C LEU A 74 -9.74 12.81 4.27
N TYR A 75 -9.12 13.91 3.85
CA TYR A 75 -7.93 14.45 4.49
C TYR A 75 -8.30 15.36 5.66
N SER A 76 -7.38 15.52 6.62
CA SER A 76 -7.58 16.34 7.82
C SER A 76 -7.78 17.84 7.53
N ASP A 77 -7.42 18.30 6.34
CA ASP A 77 -7.69 19.67 5.85
C ASP A 77 -9.08 19.82 5.21
N GLY A 78 -9.88 18.74 5.18
CA GLY A 78 -11.21 18.69 4.59
C GLY A 78 -11.22 18.36 3.09
N SER A 79 -10.06 18.30 2.44
CA SER A 79 -9.98 17.90 1.03
C SER A 79 -10.37 16.43 0.84
N ARG A 80 -10.84 16.11 -0.36
CA ARG A 80 -11.31 14.77 -0.72
C ARG A 80 -10.62 14.30 -1.99
N GLN A 81 -10.35 12.99 -2.04
CA GLN A 81 -9.82 12.33 -3.23
C GLN A 81 -10.55 11.00 -3.40
N ARG A 82 -10.68 10.57 -4.65
CA ARG A 82 -11.20 9.25 -4.97
C ARG A 82 -10.19 8.52 -5.83
N ARG A 83 -9.93 7.26 -5.51
CA ARG A 83 -9.12 6.37 -6.34
C ARG A 83 -9.92 5.09 -6.57
N VAL A 84 -9.96 4.64 -7.82
CA VAL A 84 -10.63 3.38 -8.17
C VAL A 84 -9.58 2.42 -8.70
N TRP A 85 -9.28 1.39 -7.91
CA TRP A 85 -8.40 0.32 -8.34
C TRP A 85 -9.20 -0.75 -9.09
N THR A 86 -8.66 -1.20 -10.21
CA THR A 86 -9.05 -2.46 -10.83
C THR A 86 -7.93 -3.46 -10.64
N LEU A 87 -8.15 -4.47 -9.80
CA LEU A 87 -7.22 -5.54 -9.51
C LEU A 87 -7.55 -6.76 -10.37
N THR A 88 -6.53 -7.41 -10.92
CA THR A 88 -6.64 -8.61 -11.75
C THR A 88 -5.68 -9.68 -11.21
N PRO A 89 -6.13 -10.90 -10.94
CA PRO A 89 -5.24 -11.99 -10.58
C PRO A 89 -4.36 -12.39 -11.78
N GLU A 90 -3.08 -12.66 -11.55
CA GLU A 90 -2.11 -13.11 -12.58
C GLU A 90 -1.53 -14.50 -12.28
N GLY A 91 -2.02 -15.16 -11.24
CA GLY A 91 -1.58 -16.49 -10.81
C GLY A 91 -1.57 -16.62 -9.29
N PRO A 92 -1.08 -17.75 -8.74
CA PRO A 92 -1.03 -17.97 -7.30
C PRO A 92 -0.27 -16.85 -6.58
N GLY A 93 -0.99 -16.06 -5.78
CA GLY A 93 -0.43 -14.94 -5.01
C GLY A 93 -0.01 -13.73 -5.85
N LEU A 94 -0.19 -13.73 -7.17
CA LEU A 94 0.21 -12.64 -8.06
C LEU A 94 -0.99 -11.81 -8.48
N TRP A 95 -0.84 -10.49 -8.38
CA TRP A 95 -1.88 -9.53 -8.71
C TRP A 95 -1.33 -8.38 -9.53
N ARG A 96 -2.18 -7.85 -10.40
CA ARG A 96 -1.92 -6.62 -11.15
C ARG A 96 -3.01 -5.60 -10.87
N GLY A 97 -2.62 -4.33 -10.77
CA GLY A 97 -3.56 -3.23 -10.57
C GLY A 97 -3.43 -2.11 -11.58
N ARG A 98 -4.54 -1.42 -11.82
CA ARG A 98 -4.60 -0.13 -12.53
C ARG A 98 -5.50 0.85 -11.76
N ALA A 99 -5.17 2.12 -11.85
CA ALA A 99 -6.01 3.24 -11.41
C ALA A 99 -5.67 4.47 -12.25
N ASP A 100 -6.53 5.49 -12.25
CA ASP A 100 -6.41 6.64 -13.16
C ASP A 100 -5.11 7.45 -12.96
N ASP A 101 -4.57 7.46 -11.76
CA ASP A 101 -3.34 8.18 -11.40
C ASP A 101 -2.08 7.31 -11.41
N VAL A 102 -2.21 6.03 -11.75
CA VAL A 102 -1.12 5.05 -11.79
C VAL A 102 -0.49 5.00 -13.18
N ILE A 103 0.83 5.11 -13.23
CA ILE A 103 1.61 5.02 -14.46
C ILE A 103 1.90 3.54 -14.75
N GLY A 104 1.25 3.02 -15.79
CA GLY A 104 1.38 1.63 -16.19
C GLY A 104 0.56 0.70 -15.29
N LEU A 105 1.23 -0.25 -14.65
CA LEU A 105 0.58 -1.32 -13.88
C LEU A 105 1.23 -1.44 -12.51
N ALA A 106 0.39 -1.53 -11.48
CA ALA A 106 0.81 -1.95 -10.16
C ALA A 106 1.03 -3.46 -10.13
N ARG A 107 2.00 -3.91 -9.34
CA ARG A 107 2.33 -5.32 -9.15
C ARG A 107 2.21 -5.71 -7.69
N GLY A 108 1.42 -6.74 -7.43
CA GLY A 108 1.18 -7.33 -6.12
C GLY A 108 1.71 -8.74 -6.02
N GLU A 109 2.37 -9.04 -4.91
CA GLU A 109 2.80 -10.39 -4.55
C GLU A 109 2.33 -10.69 -3.13
N VAL A 110 1.59 -11.78 -2.95
CA VAL A 110 1.02 -12.23 -1.67
C VAL A 110 1.74 -13.50 -1.22
N ALA A 111 2.17 -13.54 0.04
CA ALA A 111 2.66 -14.75 0.68
C ALA A 111 2.32 -14.77 2.18
N GLY A 112 1.68 -15.85 2.62
CA GLY A 112 1.15 -15.97 3.98
C GLY A 112 0.26 -14.80 4.35
N ASN A 113 0.63 -14.03 5.38
CA ASN A 113 -0.15 -12.87 5.84
C ASN A 113 0.24 -11.54 5.16
N ALA A 114 1.19 -11.55 4.22
CA ALA A 114 1.77 -10.33 3.65
C ALA A 114 1.39 -10.13 2.17
N LEU A 115 1.22 -8.86 1.78
CA LEU A 115 1.16 -8.38 0.40
C LEU A 115 2.25 -7.32 0.21
N ARG A 116 3.06 -7.44 -0.84
CA ARG A 116 3.91 -6.36 -1.35
C ARG A 116 3.31 -5.80 -2.63
N TRP A 117 2.98 -4.52 -2.62
CA TRP A 117 2.31 -3.83 -3.72
C TRP A 117 3.17 -2.65 -4.22
N ARG A 118 3.58 -2.70 -5.48
CA ARG A 118 4.52 -1.72 -6.07
C ARG A 118 3.93 -1.06 -7.29
N TYR A 119 4.02 0.26 -7.36
CA TYR A 119 3.47 1.05 -8.46
C TYR A 119 4.13 2.42 -8.55
N ARG A 120 3.81 3.14 -9.63
CA ARG A 120 4.20 4.53 -9.84
C ARG A 120 2.94 5.37 -9.96
N LEU A 121 2.91 6.54 -9.33
CA LEU A 121 1.81 7.49 -9.48
C LEU A 121 2.31 8.85 -9.97
N ASN A 122 1.38 9.59 -10.58
CA ASN A 122 1.51 11.02 -10.83
C ASN A 122 1.00 11.80 -9.62
N LEU A 123 1.89 12.33 -8.78
CA LEU A 123 1.53 13.15 -7.63
C LEU A 123 1.50 14.65 -8.01
N PRO A 124 0.33 15.31 -8.00
CA PRO A 124 0.26 16.76 -8.14
C PRO A 124 0.71 17.46 -6.85
N VAL A 125 1.66 18.39 -6.96
CA VAL A 125 2.18 19.23 -5.88
C VAL A 125 2.41 20.64 -6.45
N ASP A 126 1.75 21.64 -5.86
CA ASP A 126 1.93 23.07 -6.18
C ASP A 126 1.91 23.40 -7.70
N GLY A 127 0.98 22.78 -8.43
CA GLY A 127 0.82 23.00 -9.87
C GLY A 127 1.80 22.23 -10.77
N SER A 128 2.71 21.44 -10.19
CA SER A 128 3.57 20.49 -10.89
C SER A 128 3.13 19.05 -10.62
N THR A 129 3.35 18.15 -11.57
CA THR A 129 3.11 16.72 -11.38
C THR A 129 4.44 15.98 -11.29
N TYR A 130 4.62 15.20 -10.23
CA TYR A 130 5.81 14.40 -10.01
C TYR A 130 5.51 12.91 -10.11
N GLU A 131 6.29 12.21 -10.94
CA GLU A 131 6.33 10.75 -10.90
C GLU A 131 7.05 10.29 -9.64
N VAL A 132 6.39 9.40 -8.92
CA VAL A 132 6.82 8.87 -7.62
C VAL A 132 6.51 7.38 -7.56
N GLU A 133 7.40 6.63 -6.95
CA GLU A 133 7.32 5.19 -6.75
C GLU A 133 6.78 4.90 -5.35
N PHE A 134 5.89 3.91 -5.26
CA PHE A 134 5.37 3.38 -4.01
C PHE A 134 5.77 1.92 -3.86
N ASP A 135 6.25 1.55 -2.67
CA ASP A 135 6.46 0.17 -2.23
C ASP A 135 5.68 -0.02 -0.93
N ASP A 136 4.50 -0.63 -1.07
CA ASP A 136 3.51 -0.83 -0.03
C ASP A 136 3.65 -2.25 0.51
N TRP A 137 3.89 -2.36 1.81
CA TRP A 137 3.81 -3.63 2.53
C TRP A 137 2.54 -3.66 3.34
N MET A 138 1.69 -4.64 3.09
CA MET A 138 0.48 -4.88 3.86
C MET A 138 0.60 -6.19 4.63
N TYR A 139 0.18 -6.19 5.89
CA TYR A 139 0.25 -7.33 6.79
C TYR A 139 -1.10 -7.56 7.44
N LEU A 140 -1.65 -8.75 7.25
CA LEU A 140 -2.88 -9.18 7.90
C LEU A 140 -2.54 -9.57 9.34
N MET A 141 -3.16 -8.86 10.28
CA MET A 141 -2.91 -9.02 11.71
C MET A 141 -3.88 -10.01 12.34
N ASP A 142 -5.13 -9.91 11.93
CA ASP A 142 -6.23 -10.78 12.32
C ASP A 142 -7.22 -10.89 11.15
N GLU A 143 -8.36 -11.53 11.37
CA GLU A 143 -9.37 -11.70 10.32
C GLU A 143 -9.77 -10.36 9.70
N ASP A 144 -9.98 -9.28 10.47
CA ASP A 144 -10.55 -8.00 10.05
C ASP A 144 -9.54 -6.83 10.00
N THR A 145 -8.31 -7.02 10.47
CA THR A 145 -7.29 -5.97 10.57
C THR A 145 -6.14 -6.17 9.60
N LEU A 146 -5.89 -5.17 8.75
CA LEU A 146 -4.73 -5.11 7.86
C LEU A 146 -3.93 -3.84 8.16
N ILE A 147 -2.61 -3.95 8.28
CA ILE A 147 -1.71 -2.80 8.45
C ILE A 147 -0.91 -2.62 7.18
N ASN A 148 -0.84 -1.40 6.68
CA ASN A 148 0.01 -1.04 5.55
C ASN A 148 1.10 -0.05 5.97
N ARG A 149 2.30 -0.31 5.46
CA ARG A 149 3.45 0.58 5.52
C ARG A 149 3.98 0.78 4.11
N SER A 150 3.93 2.02 3.64
CA SER A 150 4.38 2.42 2.33
C SER A 150 5.61 3.30 2.43
N SER A 151 6.61 3.04 1.59
CA SER A 151 7.65 4.01 1.27
C SER A 151 7.36 4.67 -0.06
N MET A 152 7.49 5.98 -0.11
CA MET A 152 7.37 6.79 -1.32
C MET A 152 8.75 7.26 -1.74
N SER A 153 9.14 7.10 -3.00
CA SER A 153 10.44 7.56 -3.52
C SER A 153 10.32 8.24 -4.88
N LYS A 154 11.35 9.00 -5.25
CA LYS A 154 11.54 9.56 -6.58
C LYS A 154 13.00 9.42 -6.96
N LEU A 155 13.28 8.77 -8.09
CA LEU A 155 14.65 8.52 -8.57
C LEU A 155 15.55 7.86 -7.50
N GLY A 156 15.00 6.88 -6.76
CA GLY A 156 15.71 6.17 -5.68
C GLY A 156 15.88 6.96 -4.38
N VAL A 157 15.40 8.19 -4.32
CA VAL A 157 15.45 9.05 -3.14
C VAL A 157 14.07 9.02 -2.48
N GLU A 158 13.96 8.51 -1.26
CA GLU A 158 12.69 8.47 -0.50
C GLU A 158 12.05 9.88 -0.41
N LEU A 159 10.78 10.04 -0.16
CA LEU A 159 10.12 11.36 -0.02
C LEU A 159 9.37 11.42 1.30
N GLY A 160 8.79 10.29 1.67
CA GLY A 160 8.09 10.11 2.92
C GLY A 160 7.57 8.68 3.02
N GLN A 161 6.83 8.45 4.09
CA GLN A 161 6.21 7.17 4.39
C GLN A 161 4.73 7.37 4.63
N VAL A 162 3.96 6.36 4.29
CA VAL A 162 2.54 6.30 4.59
C VAL A 162 2.30 5.10 5.47
N THR A 163 1.56 5.28 6.57
CA THR A 163 1.11 4.17 7.41
C THR A 163 -0.40 4.21 7.45
N LEU A 164 -1.04 3.10 7.07
CA LEU A 164 -2.49 2.95 7.10
C LEU A 164 -2.87 1.76 7.95
N PHE A 165 -3.96 1.91 8.68
CA PHE A 165 -4.64 0.84 9.40
C PHE A 165 -6.00 0.64 8.76
N PHE A 166 -6.29 -0.58 8.29
CA PHE A 166 -7.55 -0.97 7.68
C PHE A 166 -8.32 -1.85 8.64
N ARG A 167 -9.63 -1.61 8.72
CA ARG A 167 -10.56 -2.42 9.49
C ARG A 167 -11.78 -2.75 8.63
N ARG A 168 -12.05 -4.05 8.44
CA ARG A 168 -13.33 -4.47 7.89
C ARG A 168 -14.46 -4.04 8.81
N GLN A 169 -15.51 -3.49 8.22
CA GLN A 169 -16.70 -3.09 8.93
C GLN A 169 -17.60 -4.30 9.10
N ALA A 170 -18.05 -4.56 10.33
CA ALA A 170 -19.04 -5.60 10.56
C ALA A 170 -20.32 -5.26 9.80
N VAL A 171 -20.87 -6.24 9.09
CA VAL A 171 -22.17 -6.12 8.42
C VAL A 171 -23.22 -5.63 9.43
N GLY A 172 -23.71 -4.39 9.23
CA GLY A 172 -24.73 -3.78 10.09
C GLY A 172 -24.23 -2.75 11.12
N SER A 173 -22.99 -2.27 11.01
CA SER A 173 -22.55 -1.11 11.81
C SER A 173 -23.21 0.18 11.27
N PRO A 174 -23.95 0.94 12.10
CA PRO A 174 -24.67 2.15 11.68
C PRO A 174 -23.74 3.30 11.28
#